data_AF-A0A8C4QPK8-F1
#
_entry.id   AF-A0A8C4QPK8-F1
#
_cell.length_a   1.000
_cell.length_b   1.000
_cell.length_c   1.000
_cell.angle_alpha   90.00
_cell.angle_beta   90.00
_cell.angle_gamma   90.00
#
_symmetry.space_group_name_H-M   'P 1'
#
loop_
_entity.id
_entity.type
_entity.pdbx_description
1 polymer ?
#
loop_
_entity_poly.entity_id
_entity_poly.type
_entity_poly.pdbx_seq_one_letter_code
_entity_poly.pdbx_strand_id
1 'polypeptide(L)' 'MVILRRQRDGGFGLSVKGGAEHNVPVVVSKIFKDQAVNQTGVLFVGDAILQVNGINVTTCTHDE' A
#
# COMPACT_ATOMS: atom_id res chain seq x y z
N MET A 1 -1.58 9.47 8.15
CA MET A 1 -0.83 9.82 6.92
C MET A 1 0.56 9.21 7.03
N VAL A 2 0.95 8.39 6.05
CA VAL A 2 2.29 7.76 6.02
C VAL A 2 3.02 8.26 4.78
N ILE A 3 4.28 8.66 4.94
CA ILE A 3 5.13 9.08 3.82
C ILE A 3 6.16 7.99 3.57
N LEU A 4 6.15 7.43 2.37
CA LEU A 4 7.10 6.40 1.95
C LEU A 4 8.04 6.99 0.91
N ARG A 5 9.34 6.73 1.09
CA ARG A 5 10.36 7.05 0.08
C ARG A 5 10.80 5.76 -0.58
N ARG A 6 10.81 5.75 -1.91
CA ARG A 6 11.27 4.60 -2.69
C ARG A 6 12.77 4.36 -2.43
N GLN A 7 13.16 3.11 -2.21
CA GLN A 7 14.58 2.74 -2.07
C GLN A 7 15.27 2.69 -3.45
N ARG A 8 16.59 2.94 -3.49
CA ARG A 8 17.36 2.98 -4.75
C ARG A 8 17.27 1.68 -5.55
N ASP A 9 17.36 0.54 -4.87
CA ASP A 9 17.38 -0.79 -5.50
C ASP A 9 16.09 -1.58 -5.24
N GLY A 10 14.93 -0.89 -5.18
CA GLY A 10 13.67 -1.57 -4.84
C GLY A 10 12.38 -0.76 -5.00
N GLY A 11 11.32 -1.26 -4.38
CA GLY A 11 10.02 -0.62 -4.29
C GLY A 11 9.80 0.06 -2.94
N PHE A 12 8.54 0.12 -2.50
CA PHE A 12 8.18 0.58 -1.16
C PHE A 12 8.27 -0.54 -0.10
N GLY A 13 8.38 -1.80 -0.52
CA GLY A 13 8.46 -2.93 0.41
C GLY A 13 7.12 -3.35 0.99
N LEU A 14 6.04 -3.23 0.22
CA LEU A 14 4.73 -3.76 0.55
C LEU A 14 4.08 -4.45 -0.66
N SER A 15 3.09 -5.30 -0.40
CA SER A 15 2.16 -5.80 -1.42
C SER A 15 0.75 -5.39 -1.06
N VAL A 16 -0.07 -5.06 -2.06
CA VAL A 16 -1.49 -4.77 -1.90
C VAL A 16 -2.34 -5.89 -2.49
N LYS A 17 -3.60 -5.98 -2.07
CA LYS A 17 -4.66 -6.80 -2.65
C LYS A 17 -5.95 -5.98 -2.69
N GLY A 18 -6.94 -6.47 -3.42
CA GLY A 18 -8.21 -5.76 -3.61
C GLY A 18 -8.18 -4.88 -4.84
N GLY A 19 -9.25 -4.14 -5.05
CA GLY A 19 -9.58 -3.45 -6.28
C GLY A 19 -11.10 -3.40 -6.45
N ALA A 20 -11.60 -2.33 -7.06
CA ALA A 20 -13.03 -2.09 -7.26
C ALA A 20 -13.69 -3.18 -8.13
N GLU A 21 -12.96 -3.78 -9.08
CA GLU A 21 -13.39 -4.91 -9.92
C GLU A 21 -13.71 -6.16 -9.11
N HIS A 22 -13.14 -6.29 -7.92
CA HIS A 22 -13.39 -7.40 -7.00
C HIS A 22 -14.37 -7.04 -5.88
N ASN A 23 -14.83 -5.78 -5.81
CA ASN A 23 -15.58 -5.22 -4.68
C ASN A 23 -14.86 -5.43 -3.32
N VAL A 24 -13.52 -5.39 -3.33
CA VAL A 24 -12.68 -5.56 -2.14
C VAL A 24 -11.83 -4.30 -1.97
N PRO A 25 -11.77 -3.68 -0.77
CA PRO A 25 -10.91 -2.52 -0.54
C PRO A 25 -9.45 -2.83 -0.85
N VAL A 26 -8.71 -1.82 -1.30
CA VAL A 26 -7.25 -1.94 -1.43
C VAL A 26 -6.66 -2.08 -0.03
N VAL A 27 -5.99 -3.20 0.24
CA VAL A 27 -5.45 -3.54 1.58
C VAL A 27 -4.00 -3.96 1.49
N VAL A 28 -3.22 -3.62 2.53
CA VAL A 28 -1.85 -4.09 2.69
C VAL A 28 -1.88 -5.58 3.00
N SER A 29 -1.39 -6.41 2.07
CA SER A 29 -1.41 -7.87 2.22
C SER A 29 -0.08 -8.45 2.71
N LYS A 30 1.02 -7.70 2.56
CA LYS A 30 2.35 -8.09 3.01
C LYS A 30 3.23 -6.87 3.23
N ILE A 31 4.08 -6.92 4.26
CA ILE A 31 5.17 -5.98 4.50
C ILE A 31 6.47 -6.77 4.46
N PHE A 32 7.44 -6.27 3.69
CA PHE A 32 8.76 -6.89 3.57
C PHE A 32 9.70 -6.33 4.63
N LYS A 33 10.33 -7.23 5.38
CA LYS A 33 11.26 -6.87 6.46
C LYS A 33 12.40 -5.99 5.92
N ASP A 34 12.83 -5.04 6.74
CA ASP A 34 13.96 -4.13 6.49
C ASP A 34 13.81 -3.22 5.25
N GLN A 35 12.64 -3.17 4.64
CA GLN A 35 12.30 -2.27 3.53
C GLN A 35 11.65 -0.96 4.04
N ALA A 36 11.44 0.00 3.12
CA ALA A 36 10.97 1.35 3.45
C ALA A 36 9.73 1.38 4.35
N VAL A 37 8.69 0.61 4.02
CA VAL A 37 7.46 0.55 4.84
C VAL A 37 7.71 -0.03 6.23
N ASN A 38 8.45 -1.14 6.32
CA ASN A 38 8.73 -1.80 7.60
C ASN A 38 9.48 -0.86 8.57
N GLN A 39 10.41 -0.06 8.05
CA GLN A 39 11.17 0.90 8.84
C GLN A 39 10.31 2.05 9.41
N THR A 40 9.13 2.31 8.83
CA THR A 40 8.24 3.34 9.36
C THR A 40 7.53 2.91 10.64
N GLY A 41 7.25 1.61 10.81
CA GLY A 41 6.54 1.08 11.97
C GLY A 41 5.08 1.55 12.15
N VAL A 42 4.49 2.22 11.14
CA VAL A 42 3.17 2.85 11.24
C VAL A 42 2.12 2.27 10.28
N LEU A 43 2.51 1.35 9.40
CA LEU A 43 1.62 0.64 8.48
C LEU A 43 1.72 -0.86 8.75
N PHE A 44 0.59 -1.56 8.73
CA PHE A 44 0.50 -2.97 9.09
C PHE A 44 -0.28 -3.77 8.04
N VAL A 45 -0.07 -5.09 8.05
CA VAL A 45 -0.88 -6.01 7.22
C VAL A 45 -2.33 -5.94 7.69
N GLY A 46 -3.25 -5.79 6.73
CA GLY A 46 -4.68 -5.61 6.99
C GLY A 46 -5.15 -4.15 6.90
N ASP A 47 -4.23 -3.17 6.91
CA ASP A 47 -4.61 -1.77 6.77
C ASP A 47 -5.23 -1.50 5.39
N ALA A 48 -6.36 -0.80 5.37
CA ALA A 48 -7.01 -0.36 4.15
C ALA A 48 -6.40 0.95 3.66
N ILE A 49 -6.09 1.00 2.36
CA ILE A 49 -5.56 2.18 1.68
C ILE A 49 -6.74 2.90 1.04
N LEU A 50 -7.07 4.07 1.58
CA LEU A 50 -8.16 4.90 1.07
C LEU A 50 -7.66 5.92 0.04
N GLN A 51 -6.41 6.36 0.19
CA GLN A 51 -5.84 7.42 -0.63
C GLN A 51 -4.34 7.24 -0.82
N VAL A 52 -3.85 7.53 -2.02
CA VAL A 52 -2.43 7.59 -2.36
C VAL A 52 -2.14 8.93 -3.01
N ASN A 53 -1.19 9.71 -2.46
CA ASN A 53 -0.78 11.01 -2.99
C ASN A 53 -1.96 11.98 -3.26
N GLY A 54 -3.01 11.95 -2.42
CA GLY A 54 -4.20 12.79 -2.60
C GLY A 54 -5.28 12.20 -3.51
N ILE A 55 -5.01 11.08 -4.19
CA ILE A 55 -5.98 10.40 -5.07
C ILE A 55 -6.71 9.34 -4.26
N ASN A 56 -8.05 9.42 -4.21
CA ASN A 56 -8.87 8.38 -3.60
C ASN A 56 -8.81 7.11 -4.47
N VAL A 57 -8.40 5.99 -3.87
CA VAL A 57 -8.22 4.71 -4.57
C VAL A 57 -9.35 3.71 -4.30
N THR A 58 -10.39 4.08 -3.55
CA THR A 58 -11.49 3.16 -3.21
C THR A 58 -12.33 2.74 -4.41
N THR A 59 -12.23 3.46 -5.53
CA THR A 59 -12.93 3.18 -6.79
C THR A 59 -11.99 2.74 -7.90
N CYS A 60 -10.69 2.63 -7.62
CA CYS A 60 -9.68 2.17 -8.59
C CYS A 60 -9.69 0.64 -8.68
N THR A 61 -9.38 0.12 -9.86
CA THR A 61 -9.07 -1.30 -10.04
C THR A 61 -7.73 -1.67 -9.41
N HIS A 62 -7.40 -2.96 -9.31
CA HIS A 62 -6.10 -3.39 -8.76
C HIS A 62 -4.89 -2.83 -9.52
N ASP A 63 -5.01 -2.69 -10.84
CA ASP A 63 -3.91 -2.28 -11.73
C ASP A 63 -3.75 -0.76 -11.86
N GLU A 64 -4.77 0.02 -11.47
CA GLU A 64 -4.76 1.50 -11.46
C GLU A 64 -4.09 2.10 -10.21
#